data_AF-A0A7S1U5S9-F1
#
_entry.id   AF-A0A7S1U5S9-F1
#
_cell.length_a   1.000
_cell.length_b   1.000
_cell.length_c   1.000
_cell.angle_alpha   90.00
_cell.angle_beta   90.00
_cell.angle_gamma   90.00
#
_symmetry.space_group_name_H-M   'P 1'
#
loop_
_entity.id
_entity.type
_entity.pdbx_description
1 polymer ?
#
loop_
_entity_poly.entity_id
_entity_poly.type
_entity_poly.pdbx_seq_one_letter_code
_entity_poly.pdbx_strand_id
1 'polypeptide(L)'
;MELPFRVCFCSGEDLDYPSSELNPENNAVGARGWQTPRYCQYPMELGLELVGPAAPHIQQMKLLSHQSKIASRVEIFVGDGPDYHSAAFNRLGYMSLDANERSRYQARELKTVYLNLSARFVRLLVHQCHLNKYNLFNQVGIVAITLLGDGGAGGP
;
A
#
# COMPACT_ATOMS: atom_id res chain seq x y z
N MET A 1 10.18 4.85 -14.03
CA MET A 1 8.95 4.31 -14.69
C MET A 1 8.02 3.78 -13.61
N GLU A 2 6.71 3.71 -13.84
CA GLU A 2 5.82 2.97 -12.94
C GLU A 2 6.05 1.47 -13.09
N LEU A 3 6.24 0.79 -11.97
CA LEU A 3 6.43 -0.66 -11.92
C LEU A 3 5.07 -1.31 -11.75
N PRO A 4 4.63 -2.18 -12.68
CA PRO A 4 3.37 -2.89 -12.52
C PRO A 4 3.49 -3.90 -11.37
N PHE A 5 2.40 -4.05 -10.64
CA PHE A 5 2.28 -5.02 -9.56
C PHE A 5 0.86 -5.56 -9.52
N ARG A 6 0.66 -6.65 -8.77
CA ARG A 6 -0.66 -7.14 -8.37
C ARG A 6 -0.72 -7.30 -6.86
N VAL A 7 -1.87 -7.07 -6.26
CA VAL A 7 -2.14 -7.50 -4.90
C VAL A 7 -2.24 -9.02 -4.90
N CYS A 8 -1.31 -9.69 -4.22
CA CYS A 8 -1.22 -11.15 -4.12
C CYS A 8 -1.66 -11.68 -2.74
N PHE A 9 -1.79 -10.79 -1.75
CA PHE A 9 -2.26 -11.13 -0.41
C PHE A 9 -3.00 -9.98 0.24
N CYS A 10 -4.06 -10.28 0.99
CA CYS A 10 -4.83 -9.34 1.78
C CYS A 10 -5.35 -10.08 3.02
N SER A 11 -5.03 -9.61 4.23
CA SER A 11 -5.52 -10.26 5.46
C SER A 11 -6.99 -9.95 5.78
N GLY A 12 -7.60 -9.02 5.05
CA GLY A 12 -9.02 -8.70 5.13
C GLY A 12 -9.38 -7.36 4.50
N GLU A 13 -10.63 -7.26 4.06
CA GLU A 13 -11.16 -6.12 3.31
C GLU A 13 -12.64 -5.85 3.61
N ASP A 14 -13.09 -4.64 3.34
CA ASP A 14 -14.51 -4.30 3.25
C ASP A 14 -15.06 -4.76 1.89
N LEU A 15 -16.26 -5.34 1.87
CA LEU A 15 -16.87 -5.92 0.67
C LEU A 15 -17.03 -4.90 -0.48
N ASP A 16 -17.25 -3.63 -0.14
CA ASP A 16 -17.42 -2.57 -1.12
C ASP A 16 -16.08 -1.99 -1.63
N TYR A 17 -14.96 -2.35 -0.99
CA TYR A 17 -13.62 -1.79 -1.20
C TYR A 17 -12.54 -2.89 -1.15
N PRO A 18 -12.58 -3.86 -2.08
CA PRO A 18 -11.66 -5.00 -2.08
C PRO A 18 -10.25 -4.58 -2.49
N SER A 19 -9.25 -5.38 -2.11
CA SER A 19 -7.84 -5.08 -2.38
C SER A 19 -7.49 -5.11 -3.85
N SER A 20 -8.26 -5.82 -4.68
CA SER A 20 -8.11 -5.83 -6.14
C SER A 20 -8.25 -4.44 -6.76
N GLU A 21 -8.99 -3.52 -6.15
CA GLU A 21 -9.12 -2.12 -6.60
C GLU A 21 -7.79 -1.34 -6.50
N LEU A 22 -6.79 -1.84 -5.77
CA LEU A 22 -5.45 -1.25 -5.72
C LEU A 22 -4.58 -1.63 -6.92
N ASN A 23 -4.95 -2.66 -7.69
CA ASN A 23 -4.16 -3.04 -8.85
C ASN A 23 -4.18 -1.91 -9.90
N PRO A 24 -3.03 -1.60 -10.56
CA PRO A 24 -2.95 -0.51 -11.52
C PRO A 24 -3.98 -0.57 -12.65
N GLU A 25 -4.37 -1.77 -13.11
CA GLU A 25 -5.40 -1.95 -14.15
C GLU A 25 -6.80 -1.51 -13.72
N ASN A 26 -7.07 -1.48 -12.40
CA ASN A 26 -8.35 -1.06 -11.83
C ASN A 26 -8.33 0.40 -11.38
N ASN A 27 -7.20 1.09 -11.55
CA ASN A 27 -6.98 2.46 -11.10
C ASN A 27 -7.59 3.50 -12.08
N ALA A 28 -8.84 3.25 -12.50
CA ALA A 28 -9.61 4.09 -13.40
C ALA A 28 -10.09 5.37 -12.69
N VAL A 29 -10.63 6.33 -13.48
CA VAL A 29 -11.27 7.53 -12.94
C VAL A 29 -12.41 7.10 -11.99
N GLY A 30 -12.24 7.35 -10.69
CA GLY A 30 -13.21 6.95 -9.66
C GLY A 30 -12.85 5.68 -8.88
N ALA A 31 -11.64 5.12 -9.04
CA ALA A 31 -11.15 4.00 -8.25
C ALA A 31 -11.37 4.24 -6.76
N ARG A 32 -12.01 3.27 -6.11
CA ARG A 32 -12.43 3.36 -4.70
C ARG A 32 -11.31 2.92 -3.75
N GLY A 33 -10.38 2.13 -4.27
CA GLY A 33 -9.25 1.57 -3.53
C GLY A 33 -9.71 0.52 -2.52
N TRP A 34 -8.81 0.20 -1.61
CA TRP A 34 -9.01 -0.79 -0.57
C TRP A 34 -9.40 -0.15 0.75
N GLN A 35 -10.26 -0.82 1.51
CA GLN A 35 -10.49 -0.51 2.92
C GLN A 35 -10.43 -1.76 3.78
N THR A 36 -9.97 -1.61 5.01
CA THR A 36 -10.00 -2.69 6.00
C THR A 36 -11.45 -3.04 6.37
N PRO A 37 -11.73 -4.25 6.90
CA PRO A 37 -13.03 -4.56 7.46
C PRO A 37 -13.41 -3.58 8.57
N ARG A 38 -14.71 -3.36 8.76
CA ARG A 38 -15.22 -2.55 9.87
C ARG A 38 -14.80 -3.18 11.20
N TYR A 39 -14.29 -2.37 12.12
CA TYR A 39 -13.86 -2.82 13.45
C TYR A 39 -12.84 -3.98 13.45
N CYS A 40 -12.00 -4.07 12.42
CA CYS A 40 -10.93 -5.08 12.38
C CYS A 40 -9.92 -4.89 13.52
N GLN A 41 -9.22 -5.98 13.87
CA GLN A 41 -8.03 -5.90 14.69
C GLN A 41 -6.83 -5.52 13.83
N TYR A 42 -6.00 -4.61 14.32
CA TYR A 42 -4.79 -4.16 13.63
C TYR A 42 -3.55 -4.89 14.18
N PRO A 43 -2.49 -5.05 13.37
CA PRO A 43 -2.35 -4.57 11.99
C PRO A 43 -3.05 -5.45 10.94
N MET A 44 -3.38 -4.85 9.80
CA MET A 44 -3.84 -5.53 8.59
C MET A 44 -2.71 -5.62 7.57
N GLU A 45 -2.63 -6.70 6.81
CA GLU A 45 -1.54 -6.96 5.87
C GLU A 45 -2.01 -6.89 4.41
N LEU A 46 -1.21 -6.21 3.58
CA LEU A 46 -1.30 -6.24 2.11
C LEU A 46 0.03 -6.73 1.53
N GLY A 47 -0.05 -7.68 0.62
CA GLY A 47 1.07 -8.18 -0.16
C GLY A 47 0.97 -7.77 -1.62
N LEU A 48 2.01 -7.14 -2.14
CA LEU A 48 2.13 -6.73 -3.54
C LEU A 48 3.24 -7.57 -4.19
N GLU A 49 2.95 -8.16 -5.34
CA GLU A 49 3.94 -8.84 -6.18
C GLU A 49 4.19 -7.96 -7.41
N LEU A 50 5.45 -7.56 -7.61
CA LEU A 50 5.85 -6.85 -8.81
C LEU A 50 5.79 -7.80 -10.01
N VAL A 51 5.17 -7.33 -11.10
CA VAL A 51 5.03 -8.08 -12.35
C VAL A 51 6.13 -7.61 -13.29
N GLY A 52 6.98 -8.51 -13.79
CA GLY A 52 8.05 -8.11 -14.70
C GLY A 52 9.31 -8.99 -14.61
N PRO A 53 10.48 -8.43 -14.96
CA PRO A 53 11.77 -9.14 -14.92
C PRO A 53 12.07 -9.73 -13.54
N ALA A 54 13.01 -10.67 -13.48
CA ALA A 54 13.31 -11.44 -12.27
C ALA A 54 13.73 -10.59 -11.04
N ALA A 55 14.13 -9.33 -11.22
CA ALA A 55 14.51 -8.43 -10.14
C ALA A 55 14.22 -6.95 -10.48
N PRO A 56 12.99 -6.46 -10.33
CA PRO A 56 12.69 -5.05 -10.55
C PRO A 56 13.30 -4.19 -9.45
N HIS A 57 13.89 -3.05 -9.82
CA HIS A 57 14.47 -2.10 -8.88
C HIS A 57 13.44 -1.05 -8.49
N ILE A 58 13.04 -1.05 -7.22
CA ILE A 58 12.07 -0.13 -6.64
C ILE A 58 12.82 1.08 -6.08
N GLN A 59 12.66 2.23 -6.72
CA GLN A 59 13.26 3.48 -6.27
C GLN A 59 12.38 4.17 -5.22
N GLN A 60 11.07 4.20 -5.44
CA GLN A 60 10.13 4.97 -4.63
C GLN A 60 8.75 4.28 -4.59
N MET A 61 8.07 4.38 -3.45
CA MET A 61 6.66 4.04 -3.30
C MET A 61 5.86 5.30 -2.91
N LYS A 62 4.71 5.48 -3.56
CA LYS A 62 3.70 6.48 -3.20
C LYS A 62 2.45 5.77 -2.69
N LEU A 63 1.89 6.26 -1.60
CA LEU A 63 0.64 5.77 -1.01
C LEU A 63 -0.32 6.95 -0.86
N LEU A 64 -1.46 6.87 -1.54
CA LEU A 64 -2.56 7.84 -1.44
C LEU A 64 -3.62 7.30 -0.47
N SER A 65 -3.75 7.91 0.70
CA SER A 65 -4.72 7.51 1.72
C SER A 65 -6.05 8.26 1.56
N HIS A 66 -7.14 7.60 1.95
CA HIS A 66 -8.47 8.21 2.00
C HIS A 66 -8.51 9.33 3.06
N GLN A 67 -9.13 10.46 2.74
CA GLN A 67 -9.06 11.71 3.50
C GLN A 67 -9.48 11.65 4.98
N SER A 68 -10.30 10.68 5.36
CA SER A 68 -10.75 10.45 6.75
C SER A 68 -10.48 9.04 7.29
N LYS A 69 -9.89 8.14 6.51
CA LYS A 69 -9.62 6.75 6.91
C LYS A 69 -8.10 6.50 6.89
N ILE A 70 -7.36 7.39 7.54
CA ILE A 70 -5.91 7.46 7.39
C ILE A 70 -5.24 6.58 8.45
N ALA A 71 -4.34 5.69 8.02
CA ALA A 71 -3.54 4.87 8.94
C ALA A 71 -2.59 5.75 9.76
N SER A 72 -2.46 5.51 11.06
CA SER A 72 -1.44 6.20 11.87
C SER A 72 -0.01 5.78 11.49
N ARG A 73 0.15 4.55 10.98
CA ARG A 73 1.43 3.96 10.59
C ARG A 73 1.22 2.88 9.54
N VAL A 74 2.14 2.81 8.58
CA VAL A 74 2.28 1.66 7.68
C VAL A 74 3.73 1.19 7.71
N GLU A 75 3.96 -0.03 8.18
CA GLU A 75 5.28 -0.66 8.12
C GLU A 75 5.50 -1.28 6.75
N ILE A 76 6.76 -1.27 6.31
CA ILE A 76 7.14 -1.66 4.95
C ILE A 76 8.21 -2.73 5.04
N PHE A 77 7.94 -3.82 4.36
CA PHE A 77 8.83 -4.95 4.20
C PHE A 77 8.99 -5.23 2.71
N VAL A 78 10.13 -5.77 2.34
CA VAL A 78 10.40 -6.24 0.98
C VAL A 78 10.98 -7.63 1.04
N GLY A 79 10.64 -8.46 0.07
CA GLY A 79 11.04 -9.86 0.06
C GLY A 79 11.26 -10.41 -1.34
N ASP A 80 11.98 -11.51 -1.37
CA ASP A 80 12.22 -12.32 -2.56
C ASP A 80 11.97 -13.80 -2.23
N GLY A 81 11.50 -14.54 -3.22
CA GLY A 81 11.09 -15.93 -3.10
C GLY A 81 10.28 -16.42 -4.30
N PRO A 82 9.96 -17.72 -4.34
CA PRO A 82 9.15 -18.29 -5.41
C PRO A 82 7.69 -17.81 -5.34
N ASP A 83 7.17 -17.55 -4.14
CA ASP A 83 5.83 -17.02 -3.87
C ASP A 83 5.80 -16.13 -2.61
N TYR A 84 4.70 -15.41 -2.40
CA TYR A 84 4.57 -14.44 -1.30
C TYR A 84 4.66 -15.07 0.10
N HIS A 85 4.21 -16.31 0.29
CA HIS A 85 4.19 -16.94 1.61
C HIS A 85 5.56 -17.49 2.00
N SER A 86 6.34 -17.95 1.02
CA SER A 86 7.69 -18.47 1.21
C SER A 86 8.79 -17.42 1.08
N ALA A 87 8.46 -16.20 0.64
CA ALA A 87 9.42 -15.12 0.47
C ALA A 87 10.09 -14.70 1.79
N ALA A 88 11.40 -14.42 1.71
CA ALA A 88 12.19 -13.93 2.82
C ALA A 88 12.03 -12.41 2.94
N PHE A 89 11.21 -11.96 3.88
CA PHE A 89 10.94 -10.53 4.08
C PHE A 89 11.93 -9.86 5.02
N ASN A 90 12.44 -8.70 4.60
CA ASN A 90 13.22 -7.78 5.41
C ASN A 90 12.42 -6.52 5.70
N ARG A 91 12.41 -6.09 6.97
CA ARG A 91 11.76 -4.85 7.39
C ARG A 91 12.62 -3.66 7.00
N LEU A 92 12.07 -2.73 6.24
CA LEU A 92 12.76 -1.48 5.85
C LEU A 92 12.51 -0.35 6.84
N GLY A 93 11.33 -0.32 7.43
CA GLY A 93 10.91 0.76 8.31
C GLY A 93 9.41 0.97 8.27
N TYR A 94 8.98 2.21 8.47
CA TYR A 94 7.57 2.58 8.42
C TYR A 94 7.40 4.02 7.93
N MET A 95 6.20 4.32 7.45
CA MET A 95 5.74 5.68 7.23
C MET A 95 4.65 6.04 8.24
N SER A 96 4.68 7.28 8.73
CA SER A 96 3.58 7.89 9.46
C SER A 96 2.84 8.87 8.55
N LEU A 97 1.52 8.81 8.61
CA LEU A 97 0.61 9.69 7.90
C LEU A 97 0.00 10.71 8.86
N ASP A 98 -0.34 11.90 8.34
CA ASP A 98 -0.95 13.00 9.10
C ASP A 98 -2.45 12.70 9.35
N ALA A 99 -3.00 13.15 10.48
CA ALA A 99 -4.42 12.94 10.76
C ALA A 99 -5.33 13.73 9.80
N ASN A 100 -4.76 14.66 9.03
CA ASN A 100 -5.42 15.48 8.02
C ASN A 100 -6.49 16.44 8.58
N GLU A 101 -6.34 16.79 9.86
CA GLU A 101 -7.18 17.76 10.58
C GLU A 101 -7.11 19.15 9.96
N ARG A 102 -5.93 19.54 9.44
CA ARG A 102 -5.70 20.86 8.82
C ARG A 102 -6.57 21.08 7.59
N SER A 103 -6.84 20.03 6.81
CA SER A 103 -7.73 20.09 5.65
C SER A 103 -9.20 19.85 6.02
N ARG A 104 -9.50 19.66 7.31
CA ARG A 104 -10.81 19.18 7.79
C ARG A 104 -11.25 17.89 7.11
N TYR A 105 -10.30 16.98 6.88
CA TYR A 105 -10.51 15.68 6.25
C TYR A 105 -11.12 15.76 4.85
N GLN A 106 -10.82 16.82 4.09
CA GLN A 106 -11.34 17.02 2.73
C GLN A 106 -10.32 16.65 1.65
N ALA A 107 -9.02 16.71 1.96
CA ALA A 107 -7.95 16.38 1.01
C ALA A 107 -7.46 14.94 1.22
N ARG A 108 -7.18 14.20 0.16
CA ARG A 108 -6.47 12.92 0.30
C ARG A 108 -5.02 13.18 0.71
N GLU A 109 -4.44 12.29 1.52
CA GLU A 109 -3.03 12.39 1.89
C GLU A 109 -2.17 11.53 0.96
N LEU A 110 -1.17 12.14 0.31
CA LEU A 110 -0.17 11.43 -0.47
C LEU A 110 1.14 11.35 0.31
N LYS A 111 1.56 10.15 0.66
CA LYS A 111 2.87 9.89 1.28
C LYS A 111 3.81 9.25 0.27
N THR A 112 5.06 9.70 0.28
CA THR A 112 6.14 9.14 -0.54
C THR A 112 7.24 8.59 0.36
N VAL A 113 7.77 7.43 0.02
CA VAL A 113 8.98 6.86 0.62
C VAL A 113 9.96 6.41 -0.46
N TYR A 114 11.25 6.56 -0.19
CA TYR A 114 12.34 6.11 -1.05
C TYR A 114 12.87 4.78 -0.52
N LEU A 115 12.92 3.76 -1.36
CA LEU A 115 13.34 2.41 -0.99
C LEU A 115 14.70 2.06 -1.62
N ASN A 116 14.88 2.42 -2.90
CA ASN A 116 16.09 2.21 -3.70
C ASN A 116 16.73 0.83 -3.54
N LEU A 117 15.97 -0.22 -3.86
CA LEU A 117 16.38 -1.62 -3.77
C LEU A 117 15.63 -2.51 -4.76
N SER A 118 16.18 -3.68 -5.05
CA SER A 118 15.49 -4.72 -5.82
C SER A 118 14.71 -5.66 -4.92
N ALA A 119 13.45 -5.94 -5.27
CA ALA A 119 12.62 -6.92 -4.59
C ALA A 119 11.46 -7.37 -5.48
N ARG A 120 11.02 -8.61 -5.29
CA ARG A 120 9.84 -9.16 -5.98
C ARG A 120 8.54 -8.84 -5.25
N PHE A 121 8.58 -8.80 -3.92
CA PHE A 121 7.41 -8.58 -3.08
C PHE A 121 7.57 -7.35 -2.20
N VAL A 122 6.49 -6.61 -2.02
CA VAL A 122 6.33 -5.59 -0.99
C VAL A 122 5.23 -6.04 -0.05
N ARG A 123 5.51 -6.05 1.25
CA ARG A 123 4.52 -6.29 2.30
C ARG A 123 4.30 -5.01 3.09
N LEU A 124 3.03 -4.66 3.27
CA LEU A 124 2.61 -3.52 4.07
C LEU A 124 1.85 -4.04 5.29
N LEU A 125 2.30 -3.64 6.49
CA LEU A 125 1.50 -3.80 7.71
C LEU A 125 0.87 -2.46 8.06
N VAL A 126 -0.44 -2.40 7.87
CA VAL A 126 -1.27 -1.22 8.05
C VAL A 126 -1.81 -1.21 9.47
N HIS A 127 -1.44 -0.21 10.27
CA HIS A 127 -1.89 -0.06 11.66
C HIS A 127 -3.17 0.77 11.75
N GLN A 128 -3.71 0.89 12.97
CA GLN A 128 -4.97 1.59 13.24
C GLN A 128 -5.04 3.00 12.66
N CYS A 129 -6.25 3.44 12.34
CA CYS A 129 -6.49 4.78 11.80
C CYS A 129 -6.37 5.90 12.85
N HIS A 130 -6.17 7.13 12.38
CA HIS A 130 -6.44 8.33 13.18
C HIS A 130 -7.94 8.48 13.43
N LEU A 131 -8.34 8.53 14.70
CA LEU A 131 -9.74 8.64 15.08
C LEU A 131 -10.32 9.99 14.66
N ASN A 132 -11.51 9.96 14.07
CA ASN A 132 -12.26 11.17 13.70
C ASN A 132 -13.74 10.87 13.50
N LYS A 133 -14.57 11.92 13.50
CA LYS A 133 -16.04 11.81 13.40
C LYS A 133 -16.58 11.29 12.07
N TYR A 134 -15.75 11.22 11.03
CA TYR A 134 -16.16 10.75 9.69
C TYR A 134 -15.85 9.27 9.46
N ASN A 135 -15.09 8.62 10.37
CA ASN A 135 -14.71 7.22 10.30
C ASN A 135 -15.28 6.44 11.48
N LEU A 136 -16.60 6.22 11.46
CA LEU A 136 -17.33 5.59 12.56
C LEU A 136 -16.94 4.13 12.80
N PHE A 137 -16.29 3.49 11.83
CA PHE A 137 -15.97 2.06 11.84
C PHE A 137 -14.49 1.77 12.09
N ASN A 138 -13.68 2.79 12.41
CA ASN A 138 -12.24 2.69 12.64
C ASN A 138 -11.48 1.98 11.51
N GLN A 139 -11.87 2.25 10.26
CA GLN A 139 -11.26 1.64 9.09
C GLN A 139 -10.04 2.43 8.61
N VAL A 140 -9.11 1.75 7.94
CA VAL A 140 -8.13 2.39 7.08
C VAL A 140 -8.56 2.25 5.62
N GLY A 141 -8.37 3.30 4.84
CA GLY A 141 -8.58 3.32 3.40
C GLY A 141 -7.32 3.76 2.66
N ILE A 142 -6.88 2.92 1.72
CA ILE A 142 -5.82 3.23 0.76
C ILE A 142 -6.48 3.35 -0.61
N VAL A 143 -6.36 4.52 -1.22
CA VAL A 143 -6.98 4.80 -2.52
C VAL A 143 -6.11 4.29 -3.65
N ALA A 144 -4.80 4.50 -3.57
CA ALA A 144 -3.86 4.04 -4.59
C ALA A 144 -2.47 3.79 -4.00
N ILE A 145 -1.77 2.83 -4.59
CA ILE A 145 -0.34 2.58 -4.37
C ILE A 145 0.34 2.69 -5.73
N THR A 146 1.47 3.40 -5.78
CA THR A 146 2.30 3.50 -6.98
C THR A 146 3.72 3.11 -6.61
N LEU A 147 4.28 2.15 -7.33
CA LEU A 147 5.70 1.80 -7.27
C LEU A 147 6.43 2.42 -8.46
N LEU A 148 7.53 3.11 -8.20
CA LEU A 148 8.37 3.75 -9.21
C LEU A 148 9.77 3.16 -9.16
N GLY A 149 10.33 2.93 -10.34
CA GLY A 149 11.72 2.51 -10.51
C GLY A 149 12.03 2.07 -11.93
N ASP A 150 12.89 1.06 -12.06
CA ASP A 150 13.30 0.49 -13.33
C ASP A 150 13.08 -1.03 -13.35
N GLY A 151 12.41 -1.50 -14.40
CA GLY A 151 12.21 -2.91 -14.67
C GLY A 151 13.45 -3.45 -15.38
N GLY A 152 14.55 -3.63 -14.64
CA GLY A 152 15.81 -4.25 -15.06
C GLY A 152 16.00 -4.48 -16.56
N ALA A 153 16.33 -3.42 -17.28
CA ALA A 153 17.14 -3.45 -18.49
C ALA A 153 18.20 -2.35 -18.33
N GLY A 154 19.09 -2.56 -17.36
CA GLY A 154 20.09 -1.59 -16.95
C GLY A 154 21.28 -2.30 -16.32
N GLY A 155 21.87 -3.22 -17.06
CA GLY A 155 23.28 -3.56 -16.86
C GLY A 155 24.13 -2.78 -17.86
N PRO A 156 25.34 -2.32 -17.50
CA PRO A 156 26.39 -2.17 -18.52
C PRO A 156 26.69 -3.51 -19.19
#